data_AF-A0A9P1CS35-F1
#
_entry.id   AF-A0A9P1CS35-F1
#
_cell.length_a   1.000
_cell.length_b   1.000
_cell.length_c   1.000
_cell.angle_alpha   90.00
_cell.angle_beta   90.00
_cell.angle_gamma   90.00
#
_symmetry.space_group_name_H-M   'P 1'
#
loop_
_entity.id
_entity.type
_entity.pdbx_description
1 polymer ?
#
loop_
_entity_poly.entity_id
_entity_poly.type
_entity_poly.pdbx_seq_one_letter_code
_entity_poly.pdbx_strand_id
1 'polypeptide(L)'
;MSICKRGVDEKCFVPQPSFSEASRCLSANSRQFPMYVIHAENLLQMERMKPHQELLADGLLEEHDMSSQTTSVTFVSHEWSSVAHPDPHGVQLLALKDMIVGLRDGSCELHYDMVNFFRPQMCRPVNIKELKALCRGYFWIDYLSIPQVCCCSEAEERQVQADMRAAVMSLHTYVAHCSFFVILAPIHYHESGRLMSRCSWKSRGWCQFELAVNGLLGSGTKPTLHVDGRALWHVNYFSFWQLSPCCGDFTKDEDRYFIADALHQVMEHMEASLRSSDNVHRILLLQNVRKELLKCNGLMLSGSARSAHKHLKEKLPSGGEFWTSLHYAAALDDVELVRTLLKANADVKARTKVKDVDFFLPSGQTPLHVWAAFSGDVSVAKCLLQHRAQVDEEDSDGITPLMISCQMGNQQSCRTLLRMEADPNVRDQYSMTPIFVAVGCDHPEIIHPLLDYEADPHVKWAGVGLLHCAAGHCTALPWDCVQRLLKEGLE
;
A
#
# COMPACT_ATOMS: atom_id res chain seq x y z
N MET A 1 -7.45 7.70 -25.49
CA MET A 1 -7.90 6.94 -26.66
C MET A 1 -8.76 5.78 -26.17
N SER A 2 -9.85 5.46 -26.88
CA SER A 2 -10.93 4.54 -26.47
C SER A 2 -10.51 3.06 -26.45
N ILE A 3 -10.02 2.56 -25.32
CA ILE A 3 -9.84 1.13 -25.01
C ILE A 3 -10.19 1.02 -23.51
N CYS A 4 -11.26 0.40 -23.01
CA CYS A 4 -11.93 -0.83 -23.38
C CYS A 4 -13.42 -0.71 -22.98
N LYS A 5 -14.35 -0.68 -23.95
CA LYS A 5 -15.78 -0.90 -23.68
C LYS A 5 -16.02 -2.41 -23.58
N ARG A 6 -15.73 -3.00 -22.42
CA ARG A 6 -16.32 -4.30 -22.03
C ARG A 6 -17.05 -4.07 -20.72
N GLY A 7 -18.32 -4.45 -20.72
CA GLY A 7 -19.25 -4.20 -19.62
C GLY A 7 -18.71 -4.77 -18.32
N VAL A 8 -18.70 -3.91 -17.30
CA VAL A 8 -18.65 -4.36 -15.91
C VAL A 8 -19.95 -5.11 -15.70
N ASP A 9 -19.89 -6.43 -15.54
CA ASP A 9 -21.04 -7.22 -15.15
C ASP A 9 -21.61 -6.66 -13.84
N GLU A 10 -22.85 -6.17 -13.89
CA GLU A 10 -23.61 -5.56 -12.79
C GLU A 10 -24.09 -6.60 -11.74
N LYS A 11 -23.29 -7.62 -11.43
CA LYS A 11 -23.65 -8.60 -10.41
C LYS A 11 -22.49 -8.87 -9.46
N CYS A 12 -22.49 -8.14 -8.34
CA CYS A 12 -22.51 -8.69 -6.97
C CYS A 12 -22.51 -7.57 -5.92
N PHE A 13 -23.71 -7.16 -5.48
CA PHE A 13 -23.97 -6.72 -4.10
C PHE A 13 -23.80 -7.95 -3.18
N VAL A 14 -23.28 -7.91 -1.94
CA VAL A 14 -23.78 -7.41 -0.63
C VAL A 14 -22.68 -7.77 0.42
N PRO A 15 -22.71 -7.36 1.71
CA PRO A 15 -22.65 -6.03 2.33
C PRO A 15 -21.23 -5.72 2.87
N GLN A 16 -21.04 -4.50 3.37
CA GLN A 16 -19.82 -4.07 4.06
C GLN A 16 -19.38 -5.05 5.16
N PRO A 17 -18.07 -5.24 5.41
CA PRO A 17 -17.68 -5.56 6.77
C PRO A 17 -18.17 -4.39 7.60
N SER A 18 -19.06 -4.68 8.54
CA SER A 18 -19.39 -3.77 9.63
C SER A 18 -18.11 -3.08 10.08
N PHE A 19 -18.19 -1.78 10.42
CA PHE A 19 -17.18 -1.01 11.13
C PHE A 19 -16.57 -1.70 12.38
N SER A 20 -16.92 -2.96 12.69
CA SER A 20 -16.70 -3.66 13.94
C SER A 20 -15.36 -4.40 14.07
N GLU A 21 -14.66 -4.83 13.02
CA GLU A 21 -13.38 -5.56 13.22
C GLU A 21 -12.17 -4.64 13.38
N ALA A 22 -12.05 -3.59 12.56
CA ALA A 22 -11.00 -2.57 12.71
C ALA A 22 -11.16 -1.79 14.03
N SER A 23 -12.40 -1.47 14.43
CA SER A 23 -12.69 -0.80 15.71
C SER A 23 -12.55 -1.72 16.93
N ARG A 24 -12.63 -3.04 16.77
CA ARG A 24 -12.34 -4.01 17.86
C ARG A 24 -10.83 -4.20 18.08
N CYS A 25 -10.01 -4.10 17.02
CA CYS A 25 -8.56 -4.23 17.12
C CYS A 25 -7.92 -3.07 17.90
N LEU A 26 -8.56 -1.90 17.88
CA LEU A 26 -8.08 -0.68 18.53
C LEU A 26 -9.18 -0.15 19.45
N SER A 27 -9.25 -0.69 20.66
CA SER A 27 -10.16 -0.14 21.68
C SER A 27 -9.88 1.36 21.88
N ALA A 28 -10.90 2.13 22.24
CA ALA A 28 -10.79 3.56 22.59
C ALA A 28 -9.68 3.87 23.64
N ASN A 29 -9.20 2.86 24.36
CA ASN A 29 -8.09 2.95 25.32
C ASN A 29 -6.68 2.94 24.68
N SER A 30 -6.56 2.82 23.35
CA SER A 30 -5.29 2.95 22.62
C SER A 30 -4.94 4.40 22.23
N ARG A 31 -5.89 5.33 22.43
CA ARG A 31 -5.73 6.76 22.10
C ARG A 31 -4.81 7.44 23.12
N GLN A 32 -3.59 7.77 22.69
CA GLN A 32 -2.64 8.54 23.50
C GLN A 32 -2.83 10.05 23.31
N PHE A 33 -3.49 10.47 22.22
CA PHE A 33 -3.74 11.88 21.90
C PHE A 33 -5.16 12.10 21.31
N PRO A 34 -5.86 13.20 21.64
CA PRO A 34 -7.19 13.46 21.09
C PRO A 34 -7.20 13.57 19.57
N MET A 35 -8.25 13.06 18.93
CA MET A 35 -8.43 13.24 17.48
C MET A 35 -9.15 14.55 17.24
N TYR A 36 -8.59 15.43 16.42
CA TYR A 36 -9.19 16.72 16.10
C TYR A 36 -9.71 16.77 14.67
N VAL A 37 -10.77 17.54 14.47
CA VAL A 37 -11.39 17.71 13.16
C VAL A 37 -11.70 19.17 12.83
N ILE A 38 -11.67 19.48 11.54
CA ILE A 38 -12.11 20.77 10.98
C ILE A 38 -13.19 20.53 9.94
N HIS A 39 -14.26 21.32 10.01
CA HIS A 39 -15.33 21.28 9.02
C HIS A 39 -14.91 21.98 7.71
N ALA A 40 -15.39 21.45 6.59
CA ALA A 40 -15.09 22.00 5.27
C ALA A 40 -15.50 23.48 5.13
N GLU A 41 -16.58 23.92 5.79
CA GLU A 41 -17.01 25.32 5.83
C GLU A 41 -15.94 26.24 6.42
N ASN A 42 -15.25 25.80 7.47
CA ASN A 42 -14.18 26.56 8.11
C ASN A 42 -12.94 26.62 7.21
N LEU A 43 -12.56 25.49 6.60
CA LEU A 43 -11.43 25.43 5.64
C LEU A 43 -11.62 26.37 4.45
N LEU A 44 -12.83 26.46 3.91
CA LEU A 44 -13.11 27.34 2.76
C LEU A 44 -12.93 28.82 3.08
N GLN A 45 -13.12 29.21 4.35
CA GLN A 45 -12.94 30.58 4.83
C GLN A 45 -11.48 30.91 5.16
N MET A 46 -10.60 29.91 5.28
CA MET A 46 -9.19 30.14 5.57
C MET A 46 -8.47 30.81 4.39
N GLU A 47 -7.72 31.88 4.70
CA GLU A 47 -6.85 32.59 3.76
C GLU A 47 -5.43 32.01 3.73
N ARG A 48 -4.97 31.50 4.87
CA ARG A 48 -3.67 30.84 5.05
C ARG A 48 -3.83 29.62 5.94
N MET A 49 -2.89 28.69 5.82
CA MET A 49 -2.75 27.60 6.79
C MET A 49 -2.36 28.18 8.16
N LYS A 50 -3.07 27.75 9.20
CA LYS A 50 -2.81 28.17 10.59
C LYS A 50 -2.31 26.97 11.41
N PRO A 51 -1.42 27.22 12.39
CA PRO A 51 -1.06 26.24 13.41
C PRO A 51 -2.28 25.65 14.12
N HIS A 52 -2.17 24.39 14.54
CA HIS A 52 -3.21 23.65 15.27
C HIS A 52 -3.73 24.42 16.51
N GLN A 53 -2.83 25.04 17.28
CA GLN A 53 -3.16 25.81 18.48
C GLN A 53 -3.96 27.08 18.17
N GLU A 54 -3.65 27.75 17.04
CA GLU A 54 -4.43 28.91 16.58
C GLU A 54 -5.84 28.48 16.17
N LEU A 55 -5.98 27.36 15.44
CA LEU A 55 -7.29 26.84 15.03
C LEU A 55 -8.17 26.44 16.23
N LEU A 56 -7.56 25.87 17.29
CA LEU A 56 -8.25 25.58 18.55
C LEU A 56 -8.68 26.86 19.27
N ALA A 57 -7.79 27.85 19.37
CA ALA A 57 -8.09 29.13 20.03
C ALA A 57 -9.20 29.90 19.30
N ASP A 58 -9.23 29.82 17.97
CA ASP A 58 -10.26 30.43 17.12
C ASP A 58 -11.59 29.65 17.14
N GLY A 59 -11.64 28.47 17.77
CA GLY A 59 -12.82 27.59 17.79
C GLY A 59 -13.16 26.96 16.44
N LEU A 60 -12.19 26.93 15.51
CA LEU A 60 -12.36 26.34 14.18
C LEU A 60 -12.06 24.83 14.15
N LEU A 61 -11.33 24.35 15.15
CA LEU A 61 -10.95 22.96 15.36
C LEU A 61 -11.65 22.39 16.60
N GLU A 62 -12.21 21.18 16.47
CA GLU A 62 -12.95 20.53 17.56
C GLU A 62 -12.39 19.12 17.85
N GLU A 63 -12.46 18.68 19.10
CA GLU A 63 -12.16 17.29 19.44
C GLU A 63 -13.28 16.40 18.91
N HIS A 64 -12.91 15.37 18.15
CA HIS A 64 -13.86 14.47 17.53
C HIS A 64 -14.28 13.33 18.48
N ASP A 65 -15.60 13.20 18.64
CA ASP A 65 -16.22 12.03 19.27
C ASP A 65 -16.35 10.88 18.25
N MET A 66 -15.52 9.85 18.41
CA MET A 66 -15.46 8.66 17.54
C MET A 66 -16.79 7.88 17.45
N SER A 67 -17.76 8.14 18.34
CA SER A 67 -19.09 7.54 18.30
C SER A 67 -20.07 8.29 17.38
N SER A 68 -19.72 9.50 16.96
CA SER A 68 -20.57 10.39 16.16
C SER A 68 -20.37 10.20 14.65
N GLN A 69 -21.47 10.18 13.91
CA GLN A 69 -21.44 10.26 12.45
C GLN A 69 -21.59 11.71 12.02
N THR A 70 -20.69 12.17 11.13
CA THR A 70 -20.80 13.51 10.55
C THR A 70 -21.80 13.54 9.39
N THR A 71 -22.53 14.66 9.27
CA THR A 71 -23.45 14.93 8.17
C THR A 71 -22.81 15.77 7.06
N SER A 72 -21.60 16.28 7.28
CA SER A 72 -20.85 17.13 6.35
C SER A 72 -19.46 16.56 6.07
N VAL A 73 -18.71 17.22 5.19
CA VAL A 73 -17.30 16.90 4.95
C VAL A 73 -16.49 17.41 6.13
N THR A 74 -15.86 16.50 6.85
CA THR A 74 -15.06 16.79 8.03
C THR A 74 -13.67 16.22 7.85
N PHE A 75 -12.65 17.04 8.03
CA PHE A 75 -11.25 16.65 7.83
C PHE A 75 -10.59 16.33 9.16
N VAL A 76 -9.88 15.21 9.20
CA VAL A 76 -9.10 14.77 10.36
C VAL A 76 -7.66 15.19 10.15
N SER A 77 -7.06 15.78 11.19
CA SER A 77 -5.62 16.02 11.23
C SER A 77 -5.13 15.84 12.65
N HIS A 78 -3.90 15.35 12.81
CA HIS A 78 -3.26 15.27 14.12
C HIS A 78 -2.44 16.52 14.45
N GLU A 79 -2.04 17.32 13.46
CA GLU A 79 -1.46 18.65 13.64
C GLU A 79 -1.53 19.44 12.32
N TRP A 80 -2.09 20.66 12.33
CA TRP A 80 -2.10 21.54 11.16
C TRP A 80 -0.89 22.48 11.25
N SER A 81 0.19 22.17 10.53
CA SER A 81 1.40 23.00 10.34
C SER A 81 2.25 23.37 11.58
N SER A 82 3.57 23.34 11.40
CA SER A 82 4.55 24.11 12.18
C SER A 82 4.97 25.37 11.40
N VAL A 83 5.80 26.23 11.99
CA VAL A 83 6.36 27.45 11.34
C VAL A 83 7.10 27.14 10.02
N ALA A 84 7.54 25.89 9.80
CA ALA A 84 8.26 25.43 8.60
C ALA A 84 7.35 24.67 7.61
N HIS A 85 6.08 25.09 7.45
CA HIS A 85 5.14 24.41 6.56
C HIS A 85 5.61 24.44 5.09
N PRO A 86 5.62 23.30 4.36
CA PRO A 86 6.17 23.22 3.01
C PRO A 86 5.33 23.86 1.90
N ASP A 87 4.24 24.57 2.25
CA ASP A 87 3.32 25.23 1.32
C ASP A 87 3.30 26.76 1.52
N PRO A 88 4.42 27.47 1.30
CA PRO A 88 4.52 28.91 1.55
C PRO A 88 3.58 29.73 0.65
N HIS A 89 3.16 29.16 -0.48
CA HIS A 89 2.31 29.81 -1.47
C HIS A 89 0.84 29.38 -1.40
N GLY A 90 0.47 28.51 -0.46
CA GLY A 90 -0.91 28.06 -0.28
C GLY A 90 -1.45 27.18 -1.44
N VAL A 91 -0.58 26.55 -2.22
CA VAL A 91 -0.94 25.69 -3.36
C VAL A 91 -1.72 24.46 -2.89
N GLN A 92 -1.30 23.85 -1.78
CA GLN A 92 -1.99 22.69 -1.21
C GLN A 92 -3.34 23.10 -0.62
N LEU A 93 -3.38 24.22 0.12
CA LEU A 93 -4.64 24.76 0.64
C LEU A 93 -5.61 25.08 -0.51
N LEU A 94 -5.13 25.67 -1.59
CA LEU A 94 -5.96 25.97 -2.76
C LEU A 94 -6.49 24.70 -3.42
N ALA A 95 -5.63 23.70 -3.65
CA ALA A 95 -6.05 22.41 -4.21
C ALA A 95 -7.09 21.71 -3.32
N LEU A 96 -6.92 21.76 -1.99
CA LEU A 96 -7.90 21.24 -1.05
C LEU A 96 -9.24 21.98 -1.13
N LYS A 97 -9.21 23.32 -1.20
CA LYS A 97 -10.42 24.14 -1.34
C LYS A 97 -11.14 23.86 -2.67
N ASP A 98 -10.41 23.76 -3.76
CA ASP A 98 -10.96 23.43 -5.09
C ASP A 98 -11.59 22.04 -5.11
N MET A 99 -10.96 21.05 -4.47
CA MET A 99 -11.53 19.72 -4.28
C MET A 99 -12.83 19.79 -3.47
N ILE A 100 -12.85 20.51 -2.33
CA ILE A 100 -14.05 20.66 -1.50
C ILE A 100 -15.20 21.28 -2.32
N VAL A 101 -14.92 22.35 -3.07
CA VAL A 101 -15.91 22.99 -3.94
C VAL A 101 -16.40 22.02 -5.01
N GLY A 102 -15.49 21.32 -5.68
CA GLY A 102 -15.81 20.35 -6.73
C GLY A 102 -16.63 19.16 -6.25
N LEU A 103 -16.39 18.70 -5.01
CA LEU A 103 -17.19 17.66 -4.36
C LEU A 103 -18.60 18.16 -4.02
N ARG A 104 -18.75 19.44 -3.63
CA ARG A 104 -20.05 20.03 -3.27
C ARG A 104 -20.92 20.34 -4.48
N ASP A 105 -20.34 20.89 -5.54
CA ASP A 105 -21.08 21.28 -6.74
C ASP A 105 -21.17 20.14 -7.79
N GLY A 106 -20.43 19.05 -7.57
CA GLY A 106 -20.40 17.88 -8.45
C GLY A 106 -19.54 18.07 -9.70
N SER A 107 -18.66 19.08 -9.72
CA SER A 107 -17.72 19.33 -10.82
C SER A 107 -16.42 18.52 -10.74
N CYS A 108 -16.19 17.76 -9.66
CA CYS A 108 -15.04 16.84 -9.58
C CYS A 108 -15.13 15.70 -10.62
N GLU A 109 -14.07 15.52 -11.40
CA GLU A 109 -13.89 14.38 -12.27
C GLU A 109 -13.06 13.30 -11.57
N LEU A 110 -13.54 12.05 -11.57
CA LEU A 110 -12.79 10.89 -11.09
C LEU A 110 -12.04 10.25 -12.26
N HIS A 111 -10.72 10.32 -12.19
CA HIS A 111 -9.81 9.64 -13.09
C HIS A 111 -9.28 8.36 -12.46
N TYR A 112 -8.98 7.38 -13.29
CA TYR A 112 -8.31 6.15 -12.87
C TYR A 112 -6.91 6.15 -13.46
N ASP A 113 -5.92 5.99 -12.58
CA ASP A 113 -4.54 5.76 -12.97
C ASP A 113 -4.43 4.46 -13.78
N MET A 114 -3.49 4.39 -14.73
CA MET A 114 -3.20 3.19 -15.50
C MET A 114 -2.76 2.01 -14.59
N VAL A 115 -2.23 2.29 -13.39
CA VAL A 115 -1.95 1.28 -12.34
C VAL A 115 -3.20 0.44 -11.98
N ASN A 116 -4.40 1.02 -12.07
CA ASN A 116 -5.65 0.27 -11.82
C ASN A 116 -5.85 -0.86 -12.85
N PHE A 117 -5.23 -0.79 -14.03
CA PHE A 117 -5.28 -1.84 -15.06
C PHE A 117 -4.28 -2.96 -14.82
N PHE A 118 -3.08 -2.65 -14.30
CA PHE A 118 -2.11 -3.69 -13.89
C PHE A 118 -2.64 -4.52 -12.73
N ARG A 119 -3.51 -3.92 -11.91
CA ARG A 119 -3.88 -4.41 -10.59
C ARG A 119 -5.36 -4.16 -10.27
N PRO A 120 -6.33 -4.56 -11.14
CA PRO A 120 -7.76 -4.31 -10.89
C PRO A 120 -8.24 -5.01 -9.62
N GLN A 121 -7.54 -6.07 -9.25
CA GLN A 121 -7.78 -6.87 -8.07
C GLN A 121 -7.29 -6.19 -6.77
N MET A 122 -6.38 -5.23 -6.86
CA MET A 122 -5.75 -4.54 -5.72
C MET A 122 -6.32 -3.15 -5.46
N CYS A 123 -7.32 -2.75 -6.24
CA CYS A 123 -8.03 -1.49 -6.12
C CYS A 123 -9.50 -1.78 -5.82
N ARG A 124 -10.04 -1.21 -4.74
CA ARG A 124 -11.49 -1.15 -4.58
C ARG A 124 -12.03 -0.07 -5.54
N PRO A 125 -12.76 -0.42 -6.60
CA PRO A 125 -13.26 0.58 -7.53
C PRO A 125 -14.19 1.54 -6.79
N VAL A 126 -13.94 2.83 -6.93
CA VAL A 126 -14.84 3.88 -6.43
C VAL A 126 -15.91 4.12 -7.48
N ASN A 127 -17.18 3.99 -7.11
CA ASN A 127 -18.29 4.26 -8.04
C ASN A 127 -18.89 5.67 -7.84
N ILE A 128 -19.71 6.11 -8.80
CA ILE A 128 -20.36 7.44 -8.79
C ILE A 128 -21.25 7.66 -7.54
N LYS A 129 -21.86 6.61 -6.98
CA LYS A 129 -22.66 6.74 -5.74
C LYS A 129 -21.76 6.99 -4.53
N GLU A 130 -20.57 6.39 -4.51
CA GLU A 130 -19.55 6.63 -3.48
C GLU A 130 -18.87 7.99 -3.64
N LEU A 131 -18.67 8.45 -4.88
CA LEU A 131 -18.27 9.84 -5.16
C LEU A 131 -19.28 10.82 -4.58
N LYS A 132 -20.59 10.56 -4.71
CA LYS A 132 -21.63 11.37 -4.03
C LYS A 132 -21.61 11.22 -2.51
N ALA A 133 -21.12 10.09 -2.01
CA ALA A 133 -20.91 9.91 -0.57
C ALA A 133 -19.70 10.70 -0.07
N LEU A 134 -18.70 11.03 -0.91
CA LEU A 134 -17.59 11.94 -0.55
C LEU A 134 -18.10 13.32 -0.11
N CYS A 135 -19.33 13.71 -0.43
CA CYS A 135 -19.93 14.95 0.07
C CYS A 135 -20.18 14.93 1.60
N ARG A 136 -19.88 13.83 2.30
CA ARG A 136 -19.96 13.71 3.78
C ARG A 136 -19.01 12.64 4.30
N GLY A 137 -18.59 12.76 5.56
CA GLY A 137 -17.73 11.77 6.21
C GLY A 137 -16.40 12.36 6.66
N TYR A 138 -15.56 11.49 7.21
CA TYR A 138 -14.26 11.86 7.74
C TYR A 138 -13.16 11.64 6.69
N PHE A 139 -12.41 12.68 6.40
CA PHE A 139 -11.36 12.68 5.40
C PHE A 139 -10.00 12.77 6.09
N TRP A 140 -9.19 11.74 5.92
CA TRP A 140 -7.77 11.82 6.23
C TRP A 140 -7.07 12.56 5.10
N ILE A 141 -6.37 13.66 5.39
CA ILE A 141 -5.53 14.32 4.40
C ILE A 141 -4.07 14.01 4.75
N ASP A 142 -3.47 13.14 3.96
CA ASP A 142 -2.01 12.96 4.01
C ASP A 142 -1.33 14.22 3.44
N TYR A 143 -0.13 14.52 3.95
CA TYR A 143 0.80 15.58 3.53
C TYR A 143 0.67 16.94 4.24
N LEU A 144 -0.52 17.34 4.68
CA LEU A 144 -0.70 18.51 5.56
C LEU A 144 -0.45 18.19 7.04
N SER A 145 -0.53 16.91 7.39
CA SER A 145 -0.63 16.49 8.79
C SER A 145 0.70 16.13 9.43
N ILE A 146 1.78 15.84 8.71
CA ILE A 146 2.99 15.26 9.32
C ILE A 146 3.58 16.21 10.39
N PRO A 147 3.71 15.76 11.65
CA PRO A 147 4.31 16.59 12.69
C PRO A 147 5.81 16.65 12.40
N GLN A 148 6.33 17.84 12.10
CA GLN A 148 7.78 17.99 12.07
C GLN A 148 8.26 18.06 13.51
N VAL A 149 8.76 16.93 14.01
CA VAL A 149 9.11 16.67 15.42
C VAL A 149 9.99 17.76 16.06
N CYS A 150 10.61 18.71 15.33
CA CYS A 150 11.16 19.87 16.03
C CYS A 150 11.17 21.14 15.18
N CYS A 151 10.36 22.11 15.62
CA CYS A 151 10.55 23.55 15.40
C CYS A 151 10.24 24.37 16.67
N CYS A 152 10.50 23.84 17.88
CA CYS A 152 10.25 24.53 19.15
C CYS A 152 11.53 24.70 19.97
N SER A 153 11.59 25.74 20.81
CA SER A 153 12.74 26.08 21.66
C SER A 153 12.93 25.08 22.82
N GLU A 154 14.15 24.95 23.37
CA GLU A 154 14.55 23.92 24.36
C GLU A 154 13.66 23.78 25.62
N ALA A 155 12.92 24.83 26.00
CA ALA A 155 12.07 24.83 27.21
C ALA A 155 10.61 24.40 26.95
N GLU A 156 10.08 24.67 25.76
CA GLU A 156 8.77 24.19 25.28
C GLU A 156 8.85 22.73 24.78
N GLU A 157 10.08 22.25 24.63
CA GLU A 157 10.49 21.04 23.94
C GLU A 157 9.90 19.75 24.53
N ARG A 158 9.85 19.58 25.87
CA ARG A 158 9.47 18.26 26.44
C ARG A 158 7.99 17.92 26.34
N GLN A 159 7.10 18.88 26.62
CA GLN A 159 5.65 18.61 26.57
C GLN A 159 5.17 18.56 25.12
N VAL A 160 5.63 19.49 24.27
CA VAL A 160 5.30 19.48 22.84
C VAL A 160 5.81 18.20 22.16
N GLN A 161 7.03 17.73 22.49
CA GLN A 161 7.52 16.45 21.96
C GLN A 161 6.73 15.25 22.49
N ALA A 162 6.28 15.26 23.75
CA ALA A 162 5.45 14.19 24.31
C ALA A 162 4.08 14.12 23.61
N ASP A 163 3.45 15.27 23.39
CA ASP A 163 2.16 15.38 22.72
C ASP A 163 2.27 15.01 21.22
N MET A 164 3.31 15.49 20.52
CA MET A 164 3.62 15.09 19.15
C MET A 164 3.86 13.58 19.04
N ARG A 165 4.59 13.01 20.00
CA ARG A 165 4.82 11.56 20.05
C ARG A 165 3.50 10.81 20.27
N ALA A 166 2.66 11.26 21.20
CA ALA A 166 1.36 10.66 21.46
C ALA A 166 0.43 10.75 20.24
N ALA A 167 0.49 11.85 19.49
CA ALA A 167 -0.26 12.06 18.25
C ALA A 167 0.16 11.08 17.15
N VAL A 168 1.47 10.95 16.91
CA VAL A 168 2.04 9.94 16.01
C VAL A 168 1.63 8.52 16.42
N MET A 169 1.74 8.21 17.71
CA MET A 169 1.34 6.91 18.23
C MET A 169 -0.17 6.68 18.15
N SER A 170 -0.99 7.71 17.91
CA SER A 170 -2.45 7.58 17.73
C SER A 170 -2.89 7.59 16.26
N LEU A 171 -1.96 7.84 15.32
CA LEU A 171 -2.23 8.00 13.89
C LEU A 171 -3.01 6.83 13.30
N HIS A 172 -2.66 5.62 13.73
CA HIS A 172 -3.29 4.40 13.27
C HIS A 172 -4.78 4.30 13.62
N THR A 173 -5.16 4.82 14.79
CA THR A 173 -6.55 4.93 15.20
C THR A 173 -7.29 5.95 14.33
N TYR A 174 -6.67 7.11 14.04
CA TYR A 174 -7.31 8.14 13.22
C TYR A 174 -7.55 7.65 11.79
N VAL A 175 -6.50 7.08 11.19
CA VAL A 175 -6.55 6.48 9.86
C VAL A 175 -7.58 5.36 9.83
N ALA A 176 -7.68 4.52 10.86
CA ALA A 176 -8.69 3.44 10.95
C ALA A 176 -10.14 3.95 11.07
N HIS A 177 -10.37 5.16 11.57
CA HIS A 177 -11.71 5.73 11.70
C HIS A 177 -12.18 6.62 10.53
N CYS A 178 -11.26 7.07 9.67
CA CYS A 178 -11.62 7.89 8.51
C CYS A 178 -12.51 7.15 7.50
N SER A 179 -13.30 7.86 6.70
CA SER A 179 -14.09 7.29 5.60
C SER A 179 -13.30 7.22 4.29
N PHE A 180 -12.42 8.20 4.08
CA PHE A 180 -11.62 8.35 2.87
C PHE A 180 -10.18 8.70 3.23
N PHE A 181 -9.24 8.23 2.41
CA PHE A 181 -7.83 8.60 2.49
C PHE A 181 -7.51 9.49 1.28
N VAL A 182 -7.10 10.72 1.54
CA VAL A 182 -6.83 11.70 0.49
C VAL A 182 -5.36 12.08 0.50
N ILE A 183 -4.71 11.86 -0.63
CA ILE A 183 -3.34 12.26 -0.91
C ILE A 183 -3.39 13.65 -1.52
N LEU A 184 -3.03 14.67 -0.74
CA LEU A 184 -2.96 16.04 -1.23
C LEU A 184 -1.53 16.35 -1.69
N ALA A 185 -1.23 16.08 -2.96
CA ALA A 185 0.12 16.25 -3.51
C ALA A 185 0.11 16.99 -4.87
N PRO A 186 -0.32 18.27 -4.90
CA PRO A 186 -0.21 19.10 -6.11
C PRO A 186 1.25 19.41 -6.43
N ILE A 187 1.56 19.66 -7.72
CA ILE A 187 2.91 20.01 -8.15
C ILE A 187 3.26 21.43 -7.69
N HIS A 188 4.29 21.56 -6.86
CA HIS A 188 4.83 22.85 -6.41
C HIS A 188 6.31 22.73 -6.00
N TYR A 189 6.90 23.81 -5.49
CA TYR A 189 8.27 23.81 -5.00
C TYR A 189 8.29 24.19 -3.52
N HIS A 190 9.09 23.45 -2.75
CA HIS A 190 9.46 23.83 -1.39
C HIS A 190 10.36 25.08 -1.42
N GLU A 191 10.45 25.82 -0.32
CA GLU A 191 11.35 27.00 -0.21
C GLU A 191 12.82 26.68 -0.51
N SER A 192 13.23 25.42 -0.28
CA SER A 192 14.57 24.92 -0.61
C SER A 192 14.79 24.63 -2.10
N GLY A 193 13.78 24.83 -2.97
CA GLY A 193 13.82 24.50 -4.40
C GLY A 193 13.55 23.03 -4.72
N ARG A 194 13.22 22.19 -3.72
CA ARG A 194 12.83 20.79 -3.93
C ARG A 194 11.48 20.72 -4.63
N LEU A 195 11.40 19.99 -5.75
CA LEU A 195 10.13 19.69 -6.42
C LEU A 195 9.26 18.81 -5.52
N MET A 196 8.04 19.27 -5.29
CA MET A 196 7.01 18.58 -4.54
C MET A 196 5.94 18.07 -5.50
N SER A 197 5.70 16.77 -5.49
CA SER A 197 4.75 16.05 -6.34
C SER A 197 4.27 14.78 -5.66
N ARG A 198 3.32 14.07 -6.29
CA ARG A 198 2.93 12.70 -5.88
C ARG A 198 4.12 11.75 -5.76
N CYS A 199 5.16 11.94 -6.59
CA CYS A 199 6.39 11.14 -6.52
C CYS A 199 7.16 11.39 -5.23
N SER A 200 7.46 12.67 -4.94
CA SER A 200 8.18 13.04 -3.71
C SER A 200 7.36 12.77 -2.46
N TRP A 201 6.02 12.76 -2.57
CA TRP A 201 5.13 12.34 -1.48
C TRP A 201 5.33 10.84 -1.20
N LYS A 202 5.28 10.01 -2.24
CA LYS A 202 5.40 8.54 -2.11
C LYS A 202 6.76 8.12 -1.54
N SER A 203 7.84 8.86 -1.81
CA SER A 203 9.16 8.52 -1.28
C SER A 203 9.31 8.80 0.22
N ARG A 204 8.43 9.60 0.85
CA ARG A 204 8.55 9.98 2.26
C ARG A 204 8.09 8.87 3.19
N GLY A 205 8.91 8.57 4.20
CA GLY A 205 8.61 7.48 5.12
C GLY A 205 7.34 7.69 5.96
N TRP A 206 7.02 8.92 6.35
CA TRP A 206 5.79 9.26 7.06
C TRP A 206 4.52 9.00 6.22
N CYS A 207 4.50 9.41 4.95
CA CYS A 207 3.38 9.16 4.04
C CYS A 207 3.21 7.65 3.79
N GLN A 208 4.33 6.94 3.59
CA GLN A 208 4.30 5.48 3.48
C GLN A 208 3.76 4.81 4.75
N PHE A 209 4.09 5.34 5.93
CA PHE A 209 3.59 4.82 7.20
C PHE A 209 2.07 4.96 7.33
N GLU A 210 1.51 6.16 7.13
CA GLU A 210 0.06 6.43 7.16
C GLU A 210 -0.72 5.48 6.25
N LEU A 211 -0.13 5.22 5.10
CA LEU A 211 -0.73 4.42 4.04
C LEU A 211 -0.58 2.92 4.28
N ALA A 212 0.55 2.47 4.81
CA ALA A 212 0.73 1.09 5.28
C ALA A 212 -0.27 0.77 6.41
N VAL A 213 -0.46 1.70 7.33
CA VAL A 213 -1.46 1.63 8.40
C VAL A 213 -2.89 1.57 7.84
N ASN A 214 -3.20 2.40 6.83
CA ASN A 214 -4.49 2.34 6.13
C ASN A 214 -4.73 0.96 5.48
N GLY A 215 -3.70 0.39 4.86
CA GLY A 215 -3.74 -0.96 4.29
C GLY A 215 -3.94 -2.06 5.35
N LEU A 216 -3.24 -1.96 6.48
CA LEU A 216 -3.27 -2.95 7.57
C LEU A 216 -4.61 -2.98 8.30
N LEU A 217 -5.13 -1.80 8.64
CA LEU A 217 -6.30 -1.67 9.50
C LEU A 217 -7.61 -1.46 8.74
N GLY A 218 -7.55 -1.17 7.44
CA GLY A 218 -8.74 -0.95 6.64
C GLY A 218 -9.52 -2.24 6.41
N SER A 219 -10.68 -2.39 7.05
CA SER A 219 -11.65 -3.43 6.70
C SER A 219 -12.19 -3.16 5.29
N GLY A 220 -11.59 -3.78 4.27
CA GLY A 220 -12.02 -3.61 2.87
C GLY A 220 -11.54 -2.31 2.19
N THR A 221 -10.31 -1.85 2.51
CA THR A 221 -9.54 -0.76 1.87
C THR A 221 -10.35 0.49 1.45
N LYS A 222 -10.32 1.52 2.30
CA LYS A 222 -10.98 2.82 2.08
C LYS A 222 -10.46 3.52 0.83
N PRO A 223 -11.31 4.02 -0.08
CA PRO A 223 -10.87 4.75 -1.27
C PRO A 223 -9.69 5.69 -1.00
N THR A 224 -8.58 5.46 -1.71
CA THR A 224 -7.41 6.33 -1.69
C THR A 224 -7.45 7.21 -2.93
N LEU A 225 -7.57 8.52 -2.73
CA LEU A 225 -7.73 9.49 -3.80
C LEU A 225 -6.57 10.48 -3.78
N HIS A 226 -5.93 10.68 -4.92
CA HIS A 226 -4.96 11.75 -5.11
C HIS A 226 -5.65 12.97 -5.71
N VAL A 227 -5.35 14.14 -5.15
CA VAL A 227 -5.95 15.42 -5.55
C VAL A 227 -4.97 16.20 -6.42
N ASP A 228 -5.46 16.62 -7.58
CA ASP A 228 -4.79 17.58 -8.46
C ASP A 228 -5.80 18.66 -8.90
N GLY A 229 -5.88 19.74 -8.11
CA GLY A 229 -6.91 20.77 -8.26
C GLY A 229 -8.32 20.19 -8.06
N ARG A 230 -9.15 20.23 -9.11
CA ARG A 230 -10.52 19.67 -9.09
C ARG A 230 -10.58 18.19 -9.50
N ALA A 231 -9.49 17.64 -10.02
CA ALA A 231 -9.42 16.24 -10.45
C ALA A 231 -9.10 15.33 -9.27
N LEU A 232 -9.85 14.25 -9.15
CA LEU A 232 -9.59 13.16 -8.21
C LEU A 232 -9.04 11.96 -8.98
N TRP A 233 -7.88 11.47 -8.58
CA TRP A 233 -7.25 10.30 -9.16
C TRP A 233 -7.39 9.13 -8.21
N HIS A 234 -7.98 8.03 -8.66
CA HIS A 234 -8.04 6.80 -7.88
C HIS A 234 -6.66 6.14 -7.82
N VAL A 235 -6.12 6.00 -6.60
CA VAL A 235 -4.78 5.45 -6.34
C VAL A 235 -4.87 4.05 -5.75
N ASN A 236 -3.94 3.19 -6.15
CA ASN A 236 -3.85 1.79 -5.73
C ASN A 236 -3.14 1.65 -4.37
N TYR A 237 -3.70 0.83 -3.47
CA TYR A 237 -3.14 0.50 -2.14
C TYR A 237 -1.86 -0.33 -2.17
N PHE A 238 -1.64 -1.12 -3.21
CA PHE A 238 -0.59 -2.14 -3.15
C PHE A 238 0.81 -1.62 -3.46
N SER A 239 0.92 -0.47 -4.13
CA SER A 239 2.19 0.20 -4.40
C SER A 239 2.99 0.59 -3.14
N PHE A 240 2.44 0.31 -1.95
CA PHE A 240 2.91 0.78 -0.65
C PHE A 240 3.35 -0.34 0.29
N TRP A 241 2.83 -1.57 0.16
CA TRP A 241 3.32 -2.73 0.95
C TRP A 241 4.75 -3.14 0.64
N GLN A 242 5.32 -2.52 -0.40
CA GLN A 242 6.56 -2.89 -1.06
C GLN A 242 7.67 -1.86 -0.78
N LEU A 243 7.30 -0.70 -0.25
CA LEU A 243 8.22 0.28 0.29
C LEU A 243 8.17 0.14 1.81
N SER A 244 9.31 -0.15 2.43
CA SER A 244 9.39 -0.04 3.88
C SER A 244 9.27 1.42 4.24
N PRO A 245 8.24 1.83 5.02
CA PRO A 245 8.14 3.20 5.52
C PRO A 245 9.45 3.66 6.17
N CYS A 246 10.14 2.74 6.83
CA CYS A 246 11.39 2.96 7.54
C CYS A 246 12.59 3.21 6.61
N CYS A 247 12.49 2.94 5.32
CA CYS A 247 13.49 3.22 4.29
C CYS A 247 13.19 4.48 3.48
N GLY A 248 12.06 5.15 3.73
CA GLY A 248 11.69 6.36 3.01
C GLY A 248 12.59 7.56 3.33
N ASP A 249 12.33 8.65 2.61
CA ASP A 249 12.91 9.97 2.85
C ASP A 249 12.34 10.56 4.14
N PHE A 250 13.21 11.07 5.00
CA PHE A 250 12.83 11.85 6.17
C PHE A 250 13.57 13.18 6.18
N THR A 251 12.90 14.20 6.72
CA THR A 251 13.58 15.47 7.05
C THR A 251 14.58 15.26 8.19
N LYS A 252 14.24 14.37 9.14
CA LYS A 252 15.12 13.93 10.24
C LYS A 252 15.26 12.43 10.19
N ASP A 253 16.49 11.95 10.04
CA ASP A 253 16.74 10.53 9.80
C ASP A 253 16.21 9.66 10.95
N GLU A 254 16.25 10.18 12.18
CA GLU A 254 15.82 9.48 13.40
C GLU A 254 14.32 9.15 13.41
N ASP A 255 13.50 9.88 12.64
CA ASP A 255 12.05 9.64 12.54
C ASP A 255 11.71 8.22 12.06
N ARG A 256 12.62 7.60 11.31
CA ARG A 256 12.46 6.22 10.83
C ARG A 256 12.29 5.22 11.98
N TYR A 257 12.90 5.48 13.14
CA TYR A 257 12.79 4.61 14.31
C TYR A 257 11.45 4.76 15.02
N PHE A 258 10.89 5.98 15.04
CA PHE A 258 9.58 6.22 15.64
C PHE A 258 8.48 5.52 14.85
N ILE A 259 8.48 5.66 13.52
CA ILE A 259 7.49 4.95 12.71
C ILE A 259 7.68 3.43 12.74
N ALA A 260 8.90 2.93 12.88
CA ALA A 260 9.16 1.50 13.00
C ALA A 260 8.53 0.94 14.28
N ASP A 261 8.68 1.63 15.41
CA ASP A 261 8.05 1.27 16.69
C ASP A 261 6.52 1.35 16.60
N ALA A 262 5.99 2.45 16.04
CA ALA A 262 4.54 2.62 15.86
C ALA A 262 3.95 1.51 14.98
N LEU A 263 4.60 1.18 13.86
CA LEU A 263 4.16 0.12 12.95
C LEU A 263 4.26 -1.25 13.59
N HIS A 264 5.33 -1.51 14.35
CA HIS A 264 5.48 -2.75 15.11
C HIS A 264 4.30 -2.93 16.10
N GLN A 265 3.93 -1.88 16.83
CA GLN A 265 2.81 -1.90 17.76
C GLN A 265 1.47 -2.16 17.06
N VAL A 266 1.21 -1.52 15.92
CA VAL A 266 0.01 -1.79 15.10
C VAL A 266 -0.07 -3.26 14.72
N MET A 267 1.04 -3.82 14.24
CA MET A 267 1.10 -5.22 13.82
C MET A 267 0.96 -6.19 15.01
N GLU A 268 1.54 -5.90 16.17
CA GLU A 268 1.37 -6.73 17.38
C GLU A 268 -0.09 -6.75 17.86
N HIS A 269 -0.78 -5.60 17.86
CA HIS A 269 -2.20 -5.53 18.21
C HIS A 269 -3.06 -6.32 17.22
N MET A 270 -2.80 -6.17 15.93
CA MET A 270 -3.48 -6.97 14.90
C MET A 270 -3.22 -8.46 15.10
N GLU A 271 -1.97 -8.86 15.32
CA GLU A 271 -1.62 -10.26 15.54
C GLU A 271 -2.32 -10.83 16.77
N ALA A 272 -2.39 -10.10 17.88
CA ALA A 272 -3.11 -10.51 19.08
C ALA A 272 -4.62 -10.70 18.82
N SER A 273 -5.24 -9.80 18.05
CA SER A 273 -6.63 -9.93 17.63
C SER A 273 -6.85 -11.13 16.69
N LEU A 274 -5.97 -11.33 15.72
CA LEU A 274 -6.05 -12.46 14.79
C LEU A 274 -5.87 -13.80 15.52
N ARG A 275 -4.96 -13.86 16.50
CA ARG A 275 -4.75 -15.04 17.37
C ARG A 275 -6.00 -15.40 18.17
N SER A 276 -6.74 -14.41 18.68
CA SER A 276 -7.98 -14.68 19.40
C SER A 276 -9.12 -15.17 18.49
N SER A 277 -9.10 -14.78 17.22
CA SER A 277 -10.02 -15.27 16.18
C SER A 277 -9.59 -16.59 15.48
N ASP A 278 -8.41 -17.13 15.84
CA ASP A 278 -7.76 -18.28 15.18
C ASP A 278 -7.59 -18.14 13.65
N ASN A 279 -7.42 -16.90 13.16
CA ASN A 279 -7.25 -16.63 11.73
C ASN A 279 -5.78 -16.86 11.30
N VAL A 280 -5.41 -18.14 11.19
CA VAL A 280 -4.05 -18.60 10.85
C VAL A 280 -3.57 -18.02 9.51
N HIS A 281 -4.46 -17.91 8.51
CA HIS A 281 -4.15 -17.35 7.19
C HIS A 281 -3.62 -15.92 7.28
N ARG A 282 -4.38 -15.03 7.94
CA ARG A 282 -3.96 -13.62 8.09
C ARG A 282 -2.75 -13.46 8.99
N ILE A 283 -2.58 -14.29 10.03
CA ILE A 283 -1.39 -14.25 10.89
C ILE A 283 -0.13 -14.54 10.08
N LEU A 284 -0.15 -15.60 9.27
CA LEU A 284 0.98 -16.00 8.42
C LEU A 284 1.44 -14.85 7.54
N LEU A 285 0.48 -14.22 6.90
CA LEU A 285 0.74 -13.25 5.88
C LEU A 285 1.07 -11.87 6.48
N LEU A 286 0.52 -11.55 7.66
CA LEU A 286 0.97 -10.41 8.46
C LEU A 286 2.46 -10.52 8.83
N GLN A 287 3.00 -11.71 9.10
CA GLN A 287 4.44 -11.87 9.34
C GLN A 287 5.28 -11.61 8.09
N ASN A 288 4.80 -12.01 6.91
CA ASN A 288 5.49 -11.72 5.65
C ASN A 288 5.49 -10.22 5.36
N VAL A 289 4.34 -9.56 5.52
CA VAL A 289 4.22 -8.10 5.41
C VAL A 289 5.09 -7.39 6.45
N ARG A 290 5.17 -7.91 7.68
CA ARG A 290 6.02 -7.35 8.76
C ARG A 290 7.48 -7.30 8.35
N LYS A 291 7.98 -8.37 7.72
CA LYS A 291 9.36 -8.42 7.22
C LYS A 291 9.62 -7.32 6.20
N GLU A 292 8.67 -7.07 5.29
CA GLU A 292 8.78 -6.06 4.23
C GLU A 292 8.66 -4.63 4.76
N LEU A 293 7.63 -4.36 5.57
CA LEU A 293 7.39 -3.02 6.11
C LEU A 293 8.46 -2.56 7.11
N LEU A 294 9.06 -3.49 7.86
CA LEU A 294 10.08 -3.18 8.86
C LEU A 294 11.52 -3.43 8.37
N LYS A 295 11.76 -3.53 7.05
CA LYS A 295 13.14 -3.55 6.53
C LYS A 295 13.84 -2.24 6.89
N CYS A 296 14.87 -2.30 7.72
CA CYS A 296 15.76 -1.16 7.98
C CYS A 296 17.19 -1.52 7.56
N ASN A 297 17.88 -0.61 6.88
CA ASN A 297 19.30 -0.75 6.52
C ASN A 297 20.17 -0.89 7.79
N GLY A 298 20.35 -2.11 8.28
CA GLY A 298 21.35 -2.44 9.31
C GLY A 298 20.86 -2.69 10.74
N LEU A 299 19.55 -2.68 11.01
CA LEU A 299 19.01 -2.98 12.36
C LEU A 299 17.98 -4.11 12.31
N MET A 300 18.37 -5.25 12.88
CA MET A 300 17.49 -6.40 13.08
C MET A 300 16.51 -6.08 14.22
N LEU A 301 15.22 -5.98 13.92
CA LEU A 301 14.19 -6.06 14.96
C LEU A 301 14.20 -7.49 15.52
N SER A 302 14.81 -7.65 16.69
CA SER A 302 14.96 -8.93 17.37
C SER A 302 13.64 -9.38 18.00
N GLY A 303 13.22 -10.63 17.78
CA GLY A 303 12.53 -11.41 18.81
C GLY A 303 11.23 -12.12 18.42
N SER A 304 10.31 -11.50 17.66
CA SER A 304 8.94 -12.03 17.53
C SER A 304 8.77 -13.15 16.46
N ALA A 305 9.50 -13.08 15.34
CA ALA A 305 9.27 -13.94 14.17
C ALA A 305 9.44 -15.46 14.42
N ARG A 306 10.31 -15.87 15.37
CA ARG A 306 10.59 -17.30 15.62
C ARG A 306 9.46 -18.03 16.36
N SER A 307 8.70 -17.34 17.21
CA SER A 307 7.62 -17.95 18.00
C SER A 307 6.39 -18.24 17.13
N ALA A 308 6.08 -17.34 16.20
CA ALA A 308 4.97 -17.51 15.25
C ALA A 308 5.16 -18.74 14.36
N HIS A 309 6.35 -18.94 13.79
CA HIS A 309 6.63 -20.09 12.91
C HIS A 309 6.34 -21.45 13.55
N LYS A 310 6.58 -21.61 14.87
CA LYS A 310 6.29 -22.86 15.58
C LYS A 310 4.78 -23.09 15.75
N HIS A 311 4.04 -22.06 16.17
CA HIS A 311 2.59 -22.12 16.32
C HIS A 311 1.88 -22.44 14.99
N LEU A 312 2.44 -21.93 13.88
CA LEU A 312 1.90 -22.07 12.55
C LEU A 312 2.05 -23.48 11.97
N LYS A 313 3.15 -24.20 12.27
CA LYS A 313 3.33 -25.61 11.85
C LYS A 313 2.31 -26.56 12.48
N GLU A 314 1.88 -26.28 13.71
CA GLU A 314 0.97 -27.14 14.48
C GLU A 314 -0.51 -26.98 14.08
N LYS A 315 -0.87 -25.85 13.45
CA LYS A 315 -2.25 -25.47 13.10
C LYS A 315 -2.50 -25.30 11.59
N LEU A 316 -1.62 -25.79 10.72
CA LEU A 316 -1.83 -25.69 9.28
C LEU A 316 -3.23 -26.22 8.93
N PRO A 317 -4.11 -25.40 8.33
CA PRO A 317 -5.45 -25.84 8.03
C PRO A 317 -5.35 -27.02 7.07
N SER A 318 -5.95 -28.14 7.47
CA SER A 318 -6.11 -29.34 6.64
C SER A 318 -7.10 -29.03 5.51
N GLY A 319 -6.61 -28.31 4.50
CA GLY A 319 -7.39 -27.85 3.34
C GLY A 319 -8.35 -26.70 3.66
N GLY A 320 -7.82 -25.51 3.97
CA GLY A 320 -8.64 -24.31 4.18
C GLY A 320 -9.36 -23.84 2.91
N GLU A 321 -10.38 -23.00 3.05
CA GLU A 321 -11.15 -22.43 1.92
C GLU A 321 -10.26 -21.71 0.89
N PHE A 322 -9.16 -21.11 1.35
CA PHE A 322 -8.25 -20.30 0.53
C PHE A 322 -7.12 -21.15 -0.08
N TRP A 323 -6.25 -21.71 0.76
CA TRP A 323 -4.96 -22.31 0.37
C TRP A 323 -4.81 -23.73 0.91
N THR A 324 -4.10 -24.58 0.14
CA THR A 324 -3.70 -25.91 0.62
C THR A 324 -2.50 -25.80 1.58
N SER A 325 -2.24 -26.84 2.38
CA SER A 325 -1.08 -26.88 3.27
C SER A 325 0.26 -26.67 2.52
N LEU A 326 0.33 -27.07 1.25
CA LEU A 326 1.53 -26.88 0.43
C LEU A 326 1.73 -25.41 0.00
N HIS A 327 0.66 -24.65 -0.25
CA HIS A 327 0.76 -23.21 -0.49
C HIS A 327 1.30 -22.48 0.74
N TYR A 328 0.78 -22.80 1.93
CA TYR A 328 1.28 -22.22 3.17
C TYR A 328 2.74 -22.59 3.45
N ALA A 329 3.12 -23.84 3.23
CA ALA A 329 4.51 -24.27 3.37
C ALA A 329 5.46 -23.50 2.43
N ALA A 330 4.99 -23.23 1.21
CA ALA A 330 5.71 -22.45 0.22
C ALA A 330 5.85 -20.96 0.61
N ALA A 331 4.79 -20.35 1.12
CA ALA A 331 4.80 -18.97 1.64
C ALA A 331 5.67 -18.77 2.89
N LEU A 332 5.89 -19.84 3.66
CA LEU A 332 6.64 -19.86 4.91
C LEU A 332 8.14 -20.12 4.75
N ASP A 333 8.62 -20.36 3.53
CA ASP A 333 9.99 -20.80 3.28
C ASP A 333 10.36 -22.13 4.00
N ASP A 334 9.38 -22.99 4.30
CA ASP A 334 9.61 -24.24 5.03
C ASP A 334 9.87 -25.42 4.10
N VAL A 335 11.11 -25.52 3.62
CA VAL A 335 11.53 -26.57 2.67
C VAL A 335 11.30 -28.00 3.20
N GLU A 336 11.41 -28.23 4.51
CA GLU A 336 11.22 -29.57 5.07
C GLU A 336 9.74 -29.94 5.13
N LEU A 337 8.87 -28.99 5.45
CA LEU A 337 7.42 -29.17 5.36
C LEU A 337 6.98 -29.38 3.90
N VAL A 338 7.48 -28.58 2.95
CA VAL A 338 7.23 -28.77 1.52
C VAL A 338 7.62 -30.19 1.10
N ARG A 339 8.82 -30.64 1.46
CA ARG A 339 9.31 -32.00 1.17
C ARG A 339 8.44 -33.08 1.79
N THR A 340 8.00 -32.89 3.04
CA THR A 340 7.15 -33.85 3.75
C THR A 340 5.77 -33.95 3.09
N LEU A 341 5.16 -32.83 2.76
CA LEU A 341 3.86 -32.78 2.10
C LEU A 341 3.93 -33.43 0.70
N LEU A 342 4.96 -33.14 -0.09
CA LEU A 342 5.15 -33.74 -1.41
C LEU A 342 5.38 -35.25 -1.34
N LYS A 343 6.16 -35.74 -0.35
CA LYS A 343 6.32 -37.18 -0.08
C LYS A 343 4.99 -37.84 0.33
N ALA A 344 4.10 -37.10 0.98
CA ALA A 344 2.75 -37.53 1.30
C ALA A 344 1.76 -37.38 0.12
N ASN A 345 2.26 -37.20 -1.11
CA ASN A 345 1.49 -37.00 -2.34
C ASN A 345 0.59 -35.74 -2.34
N ALA A 346 1.01 -34.67 -1.65
CA ALA A 346 0.39 -33.37 -1.85
C ALA A 346 0.52 -32.95 -3.33
N ASP A 347 -0.58 -32.47 -3.91
CA ASP A 347 -0.58 -32.02 -5.30
C ASP A 347 0.24 -30.73 -5.46
N VAL A 348 1.40 -30.85 -6.12
CA VAL A 348 2.30 -29.72 -6.40
C VAL A 348 1.67 -28.69 -7.34
N LYS A 349 0.65 -29.09 -8.11
CA LYS A 349 -0.10 -28.24 -9.03
C LYS A 349 -1.46 -27.82 -8.47
N ALA A 350 -1.71 -28.04 -7.18
CA ALA A 350 -2.94 -27.60 -6.54
C ALA A 350 -3.15 -26.11 -6.80
N ARG A 351 -4.38 -25.72 -7.13
CA ARG A 351 -4.73 -24.32 -7.43
C ARG A 351 -5.60 -23.72 -6.34
N THR A 352 -5.34 -22.47 -5.96
CA THR A 352 -6.23 -21.72 -5.06
C THR A 352 -7.61 -21.58 -5.71
N LYS A 353 -8.69 -21.77 -4.93
CA LYS A 353 -10.07 -21.77 -5.46
C LYS A 353 -10.70 -20.39 -5.48
N VAL A 354 -10.30 -19.56 -4.53
CA VAL A 354 -10.83 -18.21 -4.34
C VAL A 354 -9.68 -17.22 -4.42
N LYS A 355 -10.01 -16.01 -4.85
CA LYS A 355 -9.11 -14.87 -4.79
C LYS A 355 -8.75 -14.61 -3.32
N ASP A 356 -7.47 -14.40 -3.05
CA ASP A 356 -7.02 -13.89 -1.76
C ASP A 356 -7.13 -12.37 -1.79
N VAL A 357 -8.12 -11.81 -1.09
CA VAL A 357 -8.35 -10.35 -1.09
C VAL A 357 -7.43 -9.61 -0.12
N ASP A 358 -6.89 -10.30 0.88
CA ASP A 358 -5.99 -9.69 1.87
C ASP A 358 -4.59 -9.47 1.26
N PHE A 359 -4.17 -10.39 0.37
CA PHE A 359 -2.86 -10.36 -0.28
C PHE A 359 -2.93 -10.23 -1.79
N PHE A 360 -4.14 -10.00 -2.28
CA PHE A 360 -4.43 -9.63 -3.66
C PHE A 360 -3.88 -10.62 -4.69
N LEU A 361 -3.82 -11.90 -4.32
CA LEU A 361 -3.48 -12.97 -5.23
C LEU A 361 -4.75 -13.40 -5.98
N PRO A 362 -4.69 -13.53 -7.32
CA PRO A 362 -5.79 -14.07 -8.09
C PRO A 362 -6.20 -15.47 -7.61
N SER A 363 -7.34 -15.98 -8.06
CA SER A 363 -7.58 -17.42 -7.96
C SER A 363 -6.61 -18.19 -8.86
N GLY A 364 -6.53 -19.51 -8.71
CA GLY A 364 -5.77 -20.33 -9.64
C GLY A 364 -4.27 -20.42 -9.36
N GLN A 365 -3.77 -19.79 -8.29
CA GLN A 365 -2.35 -19.80 -7.93
C GLN A 365 -1.90 -21.20 -7.52
N THR A 366 -0.71 -21.61 -7.96
CA THR A 366 -0.05 -22.83 -7.48
C THR A 366 0.86 -22.52 -6.29
N PRO A 367 1.38 -23.55 -5.58
CA PRO A 367 2.40 -23.32 -4.55
C PRO A 367 3.63 -22.55 -5.05
N LEU A 368 4.00 -22.68 -6.33
CA LEU A 368 5.11 -21.94 -6.91
C LEU A 368 4.78 -20.45 -7.10
N HIS A 369 3.54 -20.11 -7.45
CA HIS A 369 3.07 -18.71 -7.49
C HIS A 369 3.11 -18.09 -6.10
N VAL A 370 2.59 -18.79 -5.10
CA VAL A 370 2.58 -18.31 -3.70
C VAL A 370 4.00 -18.16 -3.15
N TRP A 371 4.90 -19.10 -3.47
CA TRP A 371 6.33 -18.96 -3.17
C TRP A 371 6.90 -17.69 -3.81
N ALA A 372 6.64 -17.45 -5.09
CA ALA A 372 7.15 -16.28 -5.82
C ALA A 372 6.69 -14.95 -5.21
N ALA A 373 5.51 -14.94 -4.58
CA ALA A 373 4.95 -13.76 -3.92
C ALA A 373 5.67 -13.39 -2.61
N PHE A 374 5.96 -14.37 -1.75
CA PHE A 374 6.36 -14.09 -0.35
C PHE A 374 7.76 -14.57 0.03
N SER A 375 8.34 -15.49 -0.74
CA SER A 375 9.55 -16.21 -0.38
C SER A 375 10.74 -15.80 -1.26
N GLY A 376 11.96 -16.08 -0.81
CA GLY A 376 13.16 -15.99 -1.66
C GLY A 376 14.07 -17.21 -1.56
N ASP A 377 13.69 -18.24 -0.80
CA ASP A 377 14.52 -19.43 -0.64
C ASP A 377 14.46 -20.30 -1.89
N VAL A 378 15.59 -20.32 -2.59
CA VAL A 378 15.84 -21.14 -3.79
C VAL A 378 15.53 -22.63 -3.53
N SER A 379 15.70 -23.11 -2.30
CA SER A 379 15.51 -24.51 -1.91
C SER A 379 14.05 -24.95 -2.04
N VAL A 380 13.10 -24.07 -1.72
CA VAL A 380 11.66 -24.37 -1.85
C VAL A 380 11.28 -24.45 -3.33
N ALA A 381 11.64 -23.46 -4.15
CA ALA A 381 11.39 -23.51 -5.60
C ALA A 381 12.02 -24.75 -6.25
N LYS A 382 13.28 -25.07 -5.93
CA LYS A 382 13.94 -26.29 -6.42
C LYS A 382 13.14 -27.54 -6.04
N CYS A 383 12.67 -27.63 -4.81
CA CYS A 383 11.90 -28.78 -4.34
C CYS A 383 10.58 -28.92 -5.11
N LEU A 384 9.84 -27.82 -5.32
CA LEU A 384 8.60 -27.81 -6.09
C LEU A 384 8.84 -28.24 -7.55
N LEU A 385 9.85 -27.67 -8.22
CA LEU A 385 10.18 -28.00 -9.62
C LEU A 385 10.63 -29.47 -9.78
N GLN A 386 11.42 -30.00 -8.84
CA GLN A 386 11.81 -31.42 -8.83
C GLN A 386 10.61 -32.36 -8.73
N HIS A 387 9.51 -31.92 -8.12
CA HIS A 387 8.26 -32.67 -8.03
C HIS A 387 7.28 -32.35 -9.17
N ARG A 388 7.77 -31.79 -10.28
CA ARG A 388 7.02 -31.51 -11.52
C ARG A 388 6.10 -30.29 -11.47
N ALA A 389 6.36 -29.33 -10.58
CA ALA A 389 5.88 -27.96 -10.83
C ALA A 389 6.47 -27.45 -12.15
N GLN A 390 5.70 -26.66 -12.91
CA GLN A 390 6.21 -25.98 -14.10
C GLN A 390 6.57 -24.54 -13.72
N VAL A 391 7.73 -24.09 -14.19
CA VAL A 391 8.26 -22.76 -13.88
C VAL A 391 7.37 -21.65 -14.43
N ASP A 392 6.82 -21.86 -15.63
CA ASP A 392 5.89 -20.97 -16.33
C ASP A 392 4.45 -21.50 -16.30
N GLU A 393 4.05 -22.22 -15.25
CA GLU A 393 2.65 -22.61 -15.10
C GLU A 393 1.78 -21.34 -15.02
N GLU A 394 0.81 -21.21 -15.91
CA GLU A 394 -0.11 -20.07 -15.92
C GLU A 394 -1.30 -20.29 -14.97
N ASP A 395 -1.77 -19.24 -14.30
CA ASP A 395 -3.06 -19.22 -13.61
C ASP A 395 -4.26 -19.06 -14.57
N SER A 396 -5.47 -18.81 -14.05
CA SER A 396 -6.66 -18.62 -14.88
C SER A 396 -6.62 -17.38 -15.76
N ASP A 397 -5.76 -16.42 -15.43
CA ASP A 397 -5.60 -15.13 -16.09
C ASP A 397 -4.34 -15.10 -16.99
N GLY A 398 -3.61 -16.22 -17.11
CA GLY A 398 -2.35 -16.29 -17.86
C GLY A 398 -1.14 -15.75 -17.06
N ILE A 399 -1.30 -15.52 -15.75
CA ILE A 399 -0.23 -14.99 -14.90
C ILE A 399 0.72 -16.12 -14.54
N THR A 400 2.03 -15.91 -14.69
CA THR A 400 3.07 -16.86 -14.30
C THR A 400 3.66 -16.55 -12.92
N PRO A 401 4.37 -17.49 -12.28
CA PRO A 401 5.13 -17.20 -11.06
C PRO A 401 6.11 -16.03 -11.22
N LEU A 402 6.71 -15.87 -12.40
CA LEU A 402 7.60 -14.75 -12.68
C LEU A 402 6.85 -13.42 -12.66
N MET A 403 5.68 -13.35 -13.27
CA MET A 403 4.81 -12.17 -13.19
C MET A 403 4.38 -11.87 -11.76
N ILE A 404 4.04 -12.89 -10.94
CA ILE A 404 3.74 -12.69 -9.51
C ILE A 404 4.94 -12.09 -8.77
N SER A 405 6.17 -12.58 -9.01
CA SER A 405 7.35 -11.97 -8.37
C SER A 405 7.58 -10.51 -8.80
N CYS A 406 7.28 -10.18 -10.06
CA CYS A 406 7.33 -8.81 -10.58
C CYS A 406 6.23 -7.95 -9.97
N GLN A 407 5.02 -8.46 -9.81
CA GLN A 407 3.90 -7.77 -9.17
C GLN A 407 4.23 -7.51 -7.70
N MET A 408 4.87 -8.46 -7.02
CA MET A 408 5.15 -8.40 -5.58
C MET A 408 6.47 -7.69 -5.24
N GLY A 409 7.28 -7.28 -6.23
CA GLY A 409 8.58 -6.64 -5.97
C GLY A 409 9.61 -7.60 -5.38
N ASN A 410 9.39 -8.91 -5.54
CA ASN A 410 10.24 -9.92 -4.95
C ASN A 410 11.43 -10.23 -5.86
N GLN A 411 12.43 -9.33 -5.82
CA GLN A 411 13.63 -9.42 -6.65
C GLN A 411 14.34 -10.77 -6.50
N GLN A 412 14.36 -11.35 -5.30
CA GLN A 412 15.03 -12.62 -5.05
C GLN A 412 14.31 -13.79 -5.71
N SER A 413 12.97 -13.86 -5.62
CA SER A 413 12.18 -14.85 -6.35
C SER A 413 12.28 -14.66 -7.85
N CYS A 414 12.20 -13.42 -8.35
CA CYS A 414 12.38 -13.11 -9.77
C CYS A 414 13.70 -13.66 -10.31
N ARG A 415 14.83 -13.31 -9.68
CA ARG A 415 16.16 -13.83 -10.09
C ARG A 415 16.25 -15.34 -10.02
N THR A 416 15.56 -15.96 -9.07
CA THR A 416 15.57 -17.41 -8.91
C THR A 416 14.78 -18.11 -10.02
N LEU A 417 13.60 -17.59 -10.37
CA LEU A 417 12.79 -18.10 -11.48
C LEU A 417 13.51 -17.95 -12.82
N LEU A 418 14.13 -16.79 -13.07
CA LEU A 418 14.94 -16.55 -14.27
C LEU A 418 16.11 -17.53 -14.39
N ARG A 419 16.82 -17.83 -13.29
CA ARG A 419 17.86 -18.88 -13.25
C ARG A 419 17.32 -20.30 -13.43
N MET A 420 16.02 -20.49 -13.23
CA MET A 420 15.31 -21.75 -13.46
C MET A 420 14.64 -21.78 -14.84
N GLU A 421 15.10 -20.92 -15.76
CA GLU A 421 14.66 -20.86 -17.16
C GLU A 421 13.18 -20.46 -17.32
N ALA A 422 12.64 -19.66 -16.39
CA ALA A 422 11.36 -18.99 -16.60
C ALA A 422 11.43 -18.06 -17.82
N ASP A 423 10.47 -18.16 -18.73
CA ASP A 423 10.41 -17.27 -19.90
C ASP A 423 9.98 -15.85 -19.49
N PRO A 424 10.85 -14.83 -19.65
CA PRO A 424 10.53 -13.46 -19.26
C PRO A 424 9.60 -12.74 -20.24
N ASN A 425 9.19 -13.39 -21.33
CA ASN A 425 8.37 -12.82 -22.40
C ASN A 425 6.96 -13.41 -22.48
N VAL A 426 6.58 -14.29 -21.55
CA VAL A 426 5.19 -14.80 -21.45
C VAL A 426 4.22 -13.62 -21.36
N ARG A 427 3.05 -13.78 -21.99
CA ARG A 427 1.99 -12.77 -22.03
C ARG A 427 0.75 -13.32 -21.37
N ASP A 428 0.24 -12.57 -20.40
CA ASP A 428 -1.04 -12.89 -19.76
C ASP A 428 -2.23 -12.64 -20.71
N GLN A 429 -3.46 -12.87 -20.23
CA GLN A 429 -4.67 -12.61 -21.03
C GLN A 429 -4.83 -11.15 -21.48
N TYR A 430 -4.14 -10.21 -20.81
CA TYR A 430 -4.14 -8.79 -21.13
C TYR A 430 -2.92 -8.38 -21.98
N SER A 431 -2.13 -9.35 -22.45
CA SER A 431 -0.89 -9.16 -23.19
C SER A 431 0.20 -8.41 -22.40
N MET A 432 0.16 -8.45 -21.08
CA MET A 432 1.22 -7.93 -20.22
C MET A 432 2.34 -8.97 -20.12
N THR A 433 3.59 -8.50 -20.25
CA THR A 433 4.80 -9.29 -19.99
C THR A 433 5.31 -9.01 -18.57
N PRO A 434 6.16 -9.89 -17.99
CA PRO A 434 6.82 -9.65 -16.71
C PRO A 434 7.44 -8.26 -16.57
N ILE A 435 8.09 -7.72 -17.62
CA ILE A 435 8.71 -6.39 -17.57
C ILE A 435 7.68 -5.26 -17.51
N PHE A 436 6.54 -5.39 -18.20
CA PHE A 436 5.41 -4.46 -18.05
C PHE A 436 4.82 -4.53 -16.66
N VAL A 437 4.67 -5.73 -16.09
CA VAL A 437 4.19 -5.90 -14.72
C VAL A 437 5.15 -5.20 -13.76
N ALA A 438 6.46 -5.42 -13.85
CA ALA A 438 7.46 -4.77 -13.00
C ALA A 438 7.39 -3.24 -13.07
N VAL A 439 7.31 -2.66 -14.28
CA VAL A 439 7.20 -1.20 -14.48
C VAL A 439 5.86 -0.65 -13.98
N GLY A 440 4.74 -1.26 -14.37
CA GLY A 440 3.40 -0.84 -13.95
C GLY A 440 3.15 -1.00 -12.45
N CYS A 441 3.92 -1.86 -11.79
CA CYS A 441 3.89 -2.11 -10.36
C CYS A 441 4.93 -1.29 -9.56
N ASP A 442 5.77 -0.49 -10.22
CA ASP A 442 6.83 0.34 -9.64
C ASP A 442 7.95 -0.46 -8.93
N HIS A 443 8.44 -1.53 -9.57
CA HIS A 443 9.57 -2.38 -9.11
C HIS A 443 10.81 -2.25 -10.01
N PRO A 444 11.47 -1.07 -10.01
CA PRO A 444 12.62 -0.82 -10.87
C PRO A 444 13.78 -1.80 -10.65
N GLU A 445 13.96 -2.30 -9.42
CA GLU A 445 15.00 -3.26 -9.06
C GLU A 445 14.86 -4.62 -9.76
N ILE A 446 13.69 -4.91 -10.36
CA ILE A 446 13.40 -6.11 -11.13
C ILE A 446 13.68 -5.93 -12.63
N ILE A 447 13.71 -4.70 -13.13
CA ILE A 447 13.88 -4.41 -14.56
C ILE A 447 15.24 -4.90 -15.06
N HIS A 448 16.32 -4.59 -14.35
CA HIS A 448 17.65 -5.07 -14.71
C HIS A 448 17.73 -6.61 -14.74
N PRO A 449 17.30 -7.36 -13.70
CA PRO A 449 17.18 -8.81 -13.76
C PRO A 449 16.45 -9.31 -15.01
N LEU A 450 15.32 -8.71 -15.38
CA LEU A 450 14.55 -9.15 -16.56
C LEU A 450 15.32 -8.91 -17.86
N LEU A 451 15.92 -7.73 -18.03
CA LEU A 451 16.71 -7.40 -19.23
C LEU A 451 17.96 -8.26 -19.35
N ASP A 452 18.61 -8.59 -18.23
CA ASP A 452 19.79 -9.48 -18.21
C ASP A 452 19.45 -10.92 -18.67
N TYR A 453 18.17 -11.28 -18.67
CA TYR A 453 17.65 -12.58 -19.13
C TYR A 453 16.81 -12.44 -20.41
N GLU A 454 17.06 -11.41 -21.22
CA GLU A 454 16.44 -11.26 -22.56
C GLU A 454 14.93 -10.99 -22.55
N ALA A 455 14.41 -10.32 -21.52
CA ALA A 455 13.08 -9.71 -21.59
C ALA A 455 13.03 -8.63 -22.69
N ASP A 456 12.07 -8.70 -23.61
CA ASP A 456 11.89 -7.75 -24.70
C ASP A 456 11.28 -6.44 -24.18
N PRO A 457 12.02 -5.32 -24.17
CA PRO A 457 11.49 -4.03 -23.72
C PRO A 457 10.64 -3.32 -24.78
N HIS A 458 10.67 -3.76 -26.05
CA HIS A 458 9.94 -3.14 -27.16
C HIS A 458 8.49 -3.62 -27.29
N VAL A 459 8.07 -4.58 -26.47
CA VAL A 459 6.68 -5.00 -26.43
C VAL A 459 5.78 -3.79 -26.14
N LYS A 460 4.58 -3.82 -26.74
CA LYS A 460 3.56 -2.80 -26.51
C LYS A 460 2.36 -3.44 -25.83
N TRP A 461 1.90 -2.80 -24.77
CA TRP A 461 0.67 -3.16 -24.09
C TRP A 461 -0.42 -2.14 -24.47
N ALA A 462 -1.50 -2.60 -25.11
CA ALA A 462 -2.57 -1.72 -25.61
C ALA A 462 -2.08 -0.52 -26.48
N GLY A 463 -0.95 -0.70 -27.19
CA GLY A 463 -0.31 0.35 -27.99
C GLY A 463 0.62 1.28 -27.20
N VAL A 464 0.67 1.15 -25.87
CA VAL A 464 1.57 1.88 -24.97
C VAL A 464 2.90 1.14 -24.88
N GLY A 465 4.01 1.84 -25.16
CA GLY A 465 5.35 1.29 -24.97
C GLY A 465 5.80 1.31 -23.51
N LEU A 466 6.82 0.53 -23.18
CA LEU A 466 7.32 0.42 -21.81
C LEU A 466 7.77 1.78 -21.23
N LEU A 467 8.42 2.64 -22.03
CA LEU A 467 8.86 3.96 -21.59
C LEU A 467 7.70 4.94 -21.35
N HIS A 468 6.60 4.79 -22.09
CA HIS A 468 5.37 5.56 -21.85
C HIS A 468 4.68 5.11 -20.55
N CYS A 469 4.65 3.80 -20.30
CA CYS A 469 4.18 3.26 -19.03
C CYS A 469 5.05 3.78 -17.88
N ALA A 470 6.37 3.68 -18.00
CA ALA A 470 7.35 4.26 -17.09
C ALA A 470 7.09 5.74 -16.80
N ALA A 471 6.95 6.59 -17.83
CA ALA A 471 6.73 8.02 -17.65
C ALA A 471 5.39 8.36 -16.97
N GLY A 472 4.34 7.55 -17.20
CA GLY A 472 3.02 7.76 -16.61
C GLY A 472 2.87 7.25 -15.17
N HIS A 473 3.72 6.32 -14.73
CA HIS A 473 3.54 5.58 -13.47
C HIS A 473 4.71 5.68 -12.50
N CYS A 474 5.94 5.74 -13.03
CA CYS A 474 7.14 5.56 -12.23
C CYS A 474 7.50 6.88 -11.57
N THR A 475 7.03 6.99 -10.35
CA THR A 475 7.45 7.98 -9.37
C THR A 475 8.92 7.86 -8.96
N ALA A 476 9.65 6.84 -9.40
CA ALA A 476 11.09 6.72 -9.18
C ALA A 476 11.72 5.62 -10.06
N LEU A 477 11.48 5.58 -11.38
CA LEU A 477 12.42 4.80 -12.20
C LEU A 477 13.78 5.48 -12.03
N PRO A 478 14.74 4.82 -11.36
CA PRO A 478 16.01 5.46 -11.17
C PRO A 478 16.61 5.66 -12.56
N TRP A 479 17.34 6.77 -12.69
CA TRP A 479 17.81 7.23 -13.99
C TRP A 479 18.63 6.15 -14.72
N ASP A 480 19.29 5.26 -13.99
CA ASP A 480 19.99 4.09 -14.51
C ASP A 480 19.09 3.11 -15.26
N CYS A 481 17.87 2.85 -14.76
CA CYS A 481 16.87 2.03 -15.41
C CYS A 481 16.38 2.70 -16.71
N VAL A 482 16.10 4.00 -16.66
CA VAL A 482 15.73 4.77 -17.86
C VAL A 482 16.84 4.72 -18.90
N GLN A 483 18.09 4.98 -18.48
CA GLN A 483 19.26 4.89 -19.35
C GLN A 483 19.42 3.49 -19.95
N ARG A 484 19.16 2.44 -19.17
CA ARG A 484 19.23 1.07 -19.68
C ARG A 484 18.14 0.82 -20.72
N LEU A 485 16.89 1.18 -20.45
CA LEU A 485 15.78 1.06 -21.39
C LEU A 485 16.06 1.83 -22.70
N LEU A 486 16.60 3.05 -22.61
CA LEU A 486 17.01 3.83 -23.79
C LEU A 486 18.16 3.17 -24.55
N LYS A 487 19.11 2.53 -23.87
CA LYS A 487 20.21 1.78 -24.52
C LYS A 487 19.73 0.55 -25.29
N GLU A 488 18.62 -0.06 -24.87
CA GLU A 488 17.97 -1.13 -25.63
C GLU A 488 17.27 -0.59 -26.89
N GLY A 489 17.30 0.72 -27.16
CA GLY A 489 16.74 1.32 -28.38
C GLY A 489 15.26 1.69 -28.28
N LEU A 490 14.74 1.87 -27.06
CA LEU A 490 13.42 2.45 -26.85
C LEU A 490 13.44 3.96 -27.19
N GLU A 491 12.57 4.36 -28.11
CA GLU A 491 12.33 5.76 -28.50
C GLU A 491 11.11 6.38 -27.80
#